data_AF-A0A838DQ66-F1
#
_entry.id   AF-A0A838DQ66-F1
#
_cell.length_a   1.000
_cell.length_b   1.000
_cell.length_c   1.000
_cell.angle_alpha   90.00
_cell.angle_beta   90.00
_cell.angle_gamma   90.00
#
_symmetry.space_group_name_H-M   'P 1'
#
loop_
_entity.id
_entity.type
_entity.pdbx_description
1 polymer ?
#
loop_
_entity_poly.entity_id
_entity_poly.type
_entity_poly.pdbx_seq_one_letter_code
_entity_poly.pdbx_strand_id
1 'polypeptide(L)' 'MTTTHTHTDVELDELLAKWEEQGIRNVLFELPDLHGSARSKIIPLNKVKGYAQKGL' A
#
# COMPACT_ATOMS: atom_id res chain seq x y z
N MET A 1 -5.30 4.12 -26.98
CA MET A 1 -3.95 3.92 -26.41
C MET A 1 -4.10 3.01 -25.22
N THR A 2 -3.72 1.75 -25.32
CA THR A 2 -3.71 0.80 -24.21
C THR A 2 -2.38 0.93 -23.48
N THR A 3 -2.40 1.55 -22.30
CA THR A 3 -1.22 1.68 -21.44
C THR A 3 -0.90 0.30 -20.85
N THR A 4 0.06 -0.40 -21.47
CA THR A 4 0.60 -1.66 -20.95
C THR A 4 1.26 -1.37 -19.59
N HIS A 5 0.58 -1.75 -18.50
CA HIS A 5 1.15 -1.69 -17.17
C HIS A 5 2.22 -2.78 -17.09
N THR A 6 3.49 -2.38 -17.10
CA THR A 6 4.61 -3.28 -16.84
C THR A 6 4.52 -3.71 -15.39
N HIS A 7 4.11 -4.96 -15.14
CA HIS A 7 4.10 -5.53 -13.79
C HIS A 7 5.54 -5.84 -13.40
N THR A 8 6.16 -4.95 -12.63
CA THR A 8 7.41 -5.25 -11.95
C THR A 8 7.03 -5.94 -10.65
N ASP A 9 7.30 -7.23 -10.52
CA ASP A 9 7.18 -7.96 -9.25
C ASP A 9 8.26 -7.43 -8.29
N VAL A 10 7.89 -6.44 -7.49
CA VAL A 10 8.71 -5.95 -6.38
C VAL A 10 8.24 -6.65 -5.12
N GLU A 11 9.15 -7.36 -4.46
CA GLU A 11 8.87 -8.00 -3.18
C GLU A 11 8.48 -6.95 -2.13
N LEU A 12 7.42 -7.22 -1.37
CA LEU A 12 6.85 -6.28 -0.40
C LEU A 12 7.90 -5.81 0.61
N ASP A 13 8.78 -6.71 1.05
CA ASP A 13 9.83 -6.38 2.01
C ASP A 13 10.86 -5.39 1.44
N GLU A 14 11.21 -5.52 0.15
CA GLU A 14 12.10 -4.58 -0.53
C GLU A 14 11.46 -3.19 -0.66
N LEU A 15 10.16 -3.14 -0.98
CA LEU A 15 9.42 -1.89 -1.06
C LEU A 15 9.36 -1.18 0.29
N LEU A 16 9.07 -1.91 1.36
CA LEU A 16 8.97 -1.35 2.71
C LEU A 16 10.32 -0.80 3.20
N ALA A 17 11.43 -1.51 2.92
CA ALA A 17 12.77 -1.03 3.23
C ALA A 17 13.09 0.30 2.52
N LYS A 18 12.80 0.40 1.21
CA LYS A 18 12.99 1.64 0.44
C LYS A 18 12.17 2.80 1.01
N TRP A 19 10.92 2.54 1.40
CA TRP A 19 10.07 3.56 2.01
C TRP A 19 10.59 4.03 3.37
N GLU A 20 11.12 3.10 4.18
CA GLU A 20 11.73 3.43 5.45
C GLU A 20 12.96 4.33 5.28
N GLU A 21 13.82 4.02 4.31
CA GLU A 21 14.99 4.83 3.91
C GLU A 21 14.59 6.23 3.43
N GLN A 22 13.46 6.34 2.72
CA GLN A 22 12.88 7.61 2.29
C GLN A 22 12.20 8.42 3.42
N GLY A 23 12.22 7.90 4.65
CA GLY A 23 11.62 8.58 5.80
C GLY A 23 10.10 8.43 5.89
N ILE A 24 9.48 7.56 5.09
CA ILE A 24 8.06 7.25 5.21
C ILE A 24 7.85 6.49 6.53
N ARG A 25 6.80 6.86 7.26
CA ARG A 25 6.48 6.28 8.58
C ARG A 25 5.07 5.72 8.66
N ASN A 26 4.16 6.24 7.83
CA ASN A 26 2.78 5.82 7.78
C ASN A 26 2.32 5.77 6.32
N VAL A 27 1.37 4.89 6.03
CA VAL A 27 0.74 4.77 4.73
C VAL A 27 -0.77 4.81 4.89
N LEU A 28 -1.45 5.40 3.90
CA LEU A 28 -2.90 5.41 3.84
C LEU A 28 -3.36 4.20 3.02
N PHE A 29 -4.06 3.28 3.65
CA PHE A 29 -4.82 2.28 2.92
C PHE A 29 -6.18 2.88 2.58
N GLU A 30 -6.57 2.82 1.31
CA GLU A 30 -7.87 3.30 0.84
C GLU A 30 -8.58 2.19 0.07
N LEU A 31 -9.85 1.96 0.43
CA LEU A 31 -10.76 1.11 -0.31
C LEU A 31 -12.13 1.80 -0.36
N PRO A 32 -12.57 2.32 -1.52
CA PRO A 32 -13.89 2.91 -1.64
C PRO A 32 -14.98 1.85 -1.43
N ASP A 33 -16.07 2.24 -0.77
CA ASP A 33 -17.25 1.37 -0.66
C ASP A 33 -18.11 1.38 -1.94
N LEU A 34 -19.16 0.56 -1.98
CA LEU A 34 -20.05 0.43 -3.13
C LEU A 34 -20.78 1.73 -3.51
N HIS A 35 -20.81 2.71 -2.62
CA HIS A 35 -21.42 4.02 -2.85
C HIS A 35 -20.37 5.09 -3.18
N GLY A 36 -19.12 4.69 -3.40
CA GLY A 36 -18.02 5.58 -3.74
C GLY A 36 -17.49 6.39 -2.56
N SER A 37 -17.92 6.08 -1.33
CA SER A 37 -17.34 6.75 -0.15
C SER A 37 -15.97 6.13 0.14
N ALA A 38 -14.94 6.98 0.19
CA ALA A 38 -13.59 6.54 0.53
C ALA A 38 -13.57 6.04 1.99
N ARG A 39 -13.26 4.75 2.19
CA ARG A 39 -12.88 4.23 3.51
C ARG A 39 -11.37 4.17 3.55
N SER A 40 -10.77 4.89 4.50
CA SER A 40 -9.34 4.97 4.60
C SER A 40 -8.85 4.76 6.04
N LYS A 41 -7.63 4.25 6.15
CA LYS A 41 -6.98 3.99 7.43
C LYS A 41 -5.49 4.26 7.33
N ILE A 42 -4.98 5.05 8.26
CA ILE A 42 -3.55 5.34 8.38
C ILE A 42 -2.89 4.21 9.16
N ILE A 43 -1.91 3.55 8.55
CA ILE A 43 -1.20 2.39 9.10
C ILE A 43 0.28 2.75 9.27
N PRO A 44 0.86 2.55 10.48
CA PRO A 44 2.30 2.65 10.67
C PRO A 44 3.06 1.66 9.79
N LEU A 45 4.20 2.07 9.21
CA LEU A 45 4.96 1.28 8.23
C LEU A 45 5.29 -0.14 8.73
N ASN A 46 5.66 -0.26 10.02
CA ASN A 46 5.95 -1.54 10.66
C ASN A 46 4.75 -2.50 10.80
N LYS A 47 3.52 -2.04 10.56
CA LYS A 47 2.30 -2.87 10.55
C LYS A 47 1.79 -3.17 9.14
N VAL A 48 2.34 -2.53 8.11
CA VAL A 48 1.84 -2.61 6.74
C VAL A 48 1.81 -4.04 6.21
N LYS A 49 2.88 -4.82 6.43
CA LYS A 49 2.96 -6.22 5.98
C LYS A 49 1.77 -7.07 6.45
N GLY A 50 1.34 -6.87 7.69
CA GLY A 50 0.18 -7.59 8.25
C GLY A 50 -1.13 -7.24 7.55
N TYR A 51 -1.37 -5.95 7.30
CA TYR A 51 -2.57 -5.48 6.59
C TYR A 51 -2.54 -5.85 5.10
N ALA A 52 -1.38 -5.82 4.46
CA ALA A 52 -1.22 -6.22 3.06
C ALA A 52 -1.55 -7.71 2.85
N GLN A 53 -1.21 -8.57 3.80
CA GLN A 53 -1.46 -10.02 3.71
C GLN A 53 -2.87 -10.42 4.14
N LYS A 54 -3.45 -9.73 5.14
CA LYS A 54 -4.71 -10.13 5.78
C LYS A 54 -5.92 -9.29 5.37
N GLY A 55 -5.70 -8.17 4.69
CA GLY A 55 -6.73 -7.18 4.41
C GLY A 55 -6.87 -6.14 5.53
N LEU A 56 -7.68 -5.12 5.24
CA LEU A 56 -7.98 -4.01 6.16
C LEU A 56 -8.93 -4.42 7.30
#